data_AF-A0A2V7HNB9-F1
#
_entry.id   AF-A0A2V7HNB9-F1
#
_cell.length_a   1.000
_cell.length_b   1.000
_cell.length_c   1.000
_cell.angle_alpha   90.00
_cell.angle_beta   90.00
_cell.angle_gamma   90.00
#
_symmetry.space_group_name_H-M   'P 1'
#
loop_
_entity.id
_entity.type
_entity.pdbx_description
1 polymer ?
#
loop_
_entity_poly.entity_id
_entity_poly.type
_entity_poly.pdbx_seq_one_letter_code
_entity_poly.pdbx_strand_id
1 'polypeptide(L)' 'MDSDEIKGKAEKAKGYIKEEAGEALNDPELEAEGRAERAAGKLREGFGKAKRKVGEAVDDLADKIEDESDK' A
#
# COMPACT_ATOMS: atom_id res chain seq x y z
N MET A 1 -3.46 -12.69 -0.77
CA MET A 1 -3.54 -11.25 -0.43
C MET A 1 -2.75 -11.04 0.84
N ASP A 2 -1.70 -10.22 0.79
CA ASP A 2 -0.86 -9.92 1.96
C ASP A 2 -1.63 -9.10 2.99
N SER A 3 -1.39 -9.36 4.28
CA SER A 3 -2.02 -8.63 5.40
C SER A 3 -1.81 -7.10 5.31
N ASP A 4 -0.66 -6.67 4.80
CA ASP A 4 -0.34 -5.25 4.57
C ASP A 4 -1.22 -4.60 3.50
N GLU A 5 -1.63 -5.36 2.48
CA GLU A 5 -2.50 -4.86 1.42
C GLU A 5 -3.93 -4.66 1.93
N ILE A 6 -4.41 -5.55 2.80
CA ILE A 6 -5.71 -5.43 3.46
C ILE A 6 -5.70 -4.23 4.42
N LYS A 7 -4.65 -4.07 5.24
CA LYS A 7 -4.50 -2.91 6.13
C LYS A 7 -4.46 -1.60 5.35
N GLY A 8 -3.70 -1.53 4.27
CA GLY A 8 -3.64 -0.32 3.43
C GLY A 8 -4.98 0.05 2.80
N LYS A 9 -5.79 -0.93 2.38
CA LYS A 9 -7.16 -0.70 1.90
C LYS A 9 -8.10 -0.22 3.00
N ALA A 10 -8.01 -0.80 4.20
CA ALA A 10 -8.80 -0.38 5.35
C ALA A 10 -8.47 1.05 5.78
N GLU A 11 -7.18 1.41 5.87
CA GLU A 11 -6.71 2.77 6.18
C GLU A 11 -7.17 3.78 5.13
N LYS A 12 -7.12 3.44 3.83
CA LYS A 12 -7.70 4.26 2.75
C LYS A 12 -9.19 4.51 2.92
N ALA A 13 -9.96 3.47 3.21
CA ALA A 13 -11.41 3.56 3.35
C ALA A 13 -11.78 4.41 4.57
N LYS A 14 -11.13 4.15 5.71
CA LYS A 14 -11.32 4.94 6.94
C LYS A 14 -10.95 6.41 6.74
N GLY A 15 -9.82 6.68 6.08
CA GLY A 15 -9.40 8.04 5.77
C GLY A 15 -10.39 8.78 4.87
N TYR A 16 -10.93 8.11 3.85
CA TYR A 16 -11.96 8.70 2.98
C TYR A 16 -13.23 9.07 3.76
N ILE A 17 -13.70 8.17 4.65
CA ILE A 17 -14.89 8.43 5.47
C ILE A 17 -14.67 9.65 6.37
N LYS A 18 -13.50 9.77 7.00
CA LYS A 18 -13.17 10.93 7.84
C LYS A 18 -13.04 12.23 7.04
N GLU A 19 -12.46 12.16 5.85
CA GLU A 19 -12.33 13.32 4.96
C GLU A 19 -13.72 13.86 4.58
N GLU A 20 -14.63 13.00 4.12
CA GLU A 20 -16.02 13.40 3.80
C GLU A 20 -16.82 13.83 5.03
N ALA A 21 -16.67 13.13 6.16
CA ALA A 21 -17.35 13.52 7.39
C ALA A 21 -16.85 14.88 7.90
N GLY A 22 -15.55 15.16 7.79
CA GLY A 22 -14.95 16.45 8.16
C GLY A 22 -15.47 17.58 7.28
N GLU A 23 -15.52 17.37 5.97
CA GLU A 23 -16.10 18.34 5.03
C GLU A 23 -17.59 18.60 5.34
N ALA A 24 -18.37 17.54 5.54
CA ALA A 24 -19.80 17.66 5.84
C ALA A 24 -20.09 18.35 7.19
N LEU A 25 -19.23 18.14 8.20
CA LEU A 25 -19.37 18.70 9.53
C LEU A 25 -18.63 20.05 9.70
N ASN A 26 -17.91 20.53 8.68
CA ASN A 26 -16.98 21.67 8.79
C ASN A 26 -15.94 21.48 9.91
N ASP A 27 -15.44 20.25 10.07
CA ASP A 27 -14.42 19.90 11.05
C ASP A 27 -13.04 19.73 10.36
N PRO A 28 -12.15 20.74 10.48
CA PRO A 28 -10.86 20.72 9.80
C PRO A 28 -9.88 19.68 10.37
N GLU A 29 -10.03 19.29 11.64
CA GLU A 29 -9.20 18.25 12.25
C GLU A 29 -9.55 16.89 11.64
N LEU A 30 -10.85 16.59 11.54
CA LEU A 30 -11.35 15.34 10.97
C LEU A 30 -11.01 15.21 9.47
N GLU A 31 -11.12 16.30 8.71
CA GLU A 31 -10.69 16.34 7.30
C GLU A 31 -9.19 16.04 7.17
N ALA A 32 -8.36 16.69 7.98
CA ALA A 32 -6.91 16.52 7.97
C ALA A 32 -6.49 15.09 8.37
N GLU A 33 -7.13 14.53 9.40
CA GLU A 33 -6.90 13.13 9.81
C GLU A 33 -7.27 12.16 8.70
N GLY A 34 -8.41 12.41 8.02
CA GLY A 34 -8.86 11.62 6.88
C GLY A 34 -7.86 11.62 5.73
N ARG A 35 -7.35 12.79 5.35
CA ARG A 35 -6.29 12.93 4.33
C ARG A 35 -5.03 12.19 4.71
N ALA A 36 -4.58 12.32 5.95
CA ALA A 36 -3.37 11.66 6.44
C ALA A 36 -3.49 10.14 6.39
N GLU A 37 -4.59 9.56 6.90
CA GLU A 37 -4.83 8.11 6.85
C GLU A 37 -4.94 7.59 5.41
N ARG A 38 -5.61 8.35 4.52
CA ARG A 38 -5.75 8.00 3.10
C ARG A 38 -4.40 8.00 2.38
N ALA A 39 -3.54 8.98 2.66
CA ALA A 39 -2.20 9.07 2.11
C ALA A 39 -1.29 7.95 2.64
N ALA A 40 -1.34 7.66 3.94
CA ALA A 40 -0.59 6.57 4.56
C ALA A 40 -0.95 5.21 3.95
N GLY A 41 -2.24 4.93 3.75
CA GLY A 41 -2.72 3.71 3.09
C GLY A 41 -2.26 3.60 1.63
N LYS A 42 -2.20 4.71 0.87
CA LYS A 42 -1.61 4.75 -0.48
C LYS A 42 -0.12 4.43 -0.46
N LEU A 43 0.64 5.01 0.47
CA LEU A 43 2.07 4.78 0.58
C LEU A 43 2.39 3.33 0.95
N ARG A 44 1.68 2.74 1.92
CA ARG A 44 1.85 1.32 2.28
C ARG A 44 1.53 0.38 1.11
N GLU A 45 0.45 0.65 0.37
CA GLU A 45 0.11 -0.16 -0.80
C GLU A 45 1.17 -0.02 -1.91
N GLY A 46 1.66 1.19 -2.16
CA GLY A 46 2.71 1.46 -3.15
C GLY A 46 4.05 0.81 -2.78
N PHE A 47 4.46 0.91 -1.52
CA PHE A 47 5.69 0.31 -1.02
C PHE A 47 5.63 -1.22 -1.03
N GLY A 48 4.50 -1.81 -0.63
CA GLY A 48 4.29 -3.25 -0.72
C GLY A 48 4.36 -3.75 -2.17
N LYS A 49 3.72 -3.05 -3.11
CA LYS A 49 3.79 -3.37 -4.55
C LYS A 49 5.20 -3.25 -5.12
N ALA A 50 5.94 -2.21 -4.73
CA ALA A 50 7.32 -2.01 -5.17
C ALA A 50 8.25 -3.10 -4.64
N LYS A 51 8.15 -3.45 -3.34
CA LYS A 51 8.93 -4.54 -2.73
C LYS A 51 8.68 -5.87 -3.42
N ARG A 52 7.41 -6.20 -3.74
CA ARG A 52 7.06 -7.43 -4.46
C ARG A 52 7.68 -7.48 -5.85
N LYS A 53 7.58 -6.40 -6.64
CA LYS A 53 8.19 -6.34 -7.98
C LYS A 53 9.71 -6.52 -7.95
N VAL A 54 10.38 -5.93 -6.97
CA VAL A 54 11.83 -6.10 -6.81
C VAL A 54 12.17 -7.53 -6.40
N GLY A 55 11.40 -8.12 -5.47
CA GLY A 55 11.57 -9.52 -5.08
C GLY A 55 11.41 -10.47 -6.26
N GLU A 56 10.33 -10.33 -7.03
CA GLU A 56 10.01 -11.17 -8.20
C GLU A 56 11.12 -11.09 -9.26
N ALA A 57 11.66 -9.89 -9.53
CA ALA A 57 12.76 -9.73 -10.48
C ALA A 57 14.10 -10.36 -10.03
N VAL A 58 14.32 -10.46 -8.71
CA VAL A 58 15.52 -11.10 -8.14
C VAL A 58 15.35 -12.62 -8.12
N ASP A 59 14.16 -13.12 -7.78
CA ASP A 59 13.82 -14.55 -7.82
C ASP A 59 13.94 -15.10 -9.25
N ASP A 60 13.35 -14.42 -10.24
CA ASP A 60 13.45 -14.78 -11.67
C ASP A 60 14.90 -14.85 -12.16
N LEU A 61 15.76 -13.97 -11.64
CA LEU A 61 17.19 -13.99 -11.98
C LEU A 61 17.92 -15.16 -11.32
N ALA A 62 17.59 -15.48 -10.06
CA ALA A 62 18.19 -16.61 -9.34
C ALA A 62 17.82 -17.94 -10.01
N ASP A 63 16.54 -18.17 -10.31
CA ASP A 63 16.04 -19.35 -11.02
C ASP A 63 16.78 -19.55 -12.35
N LYS A 64 16.99 -18.46 -13.11
CA LYS A 64 17.66 -18.50 -14.40
C LYS A 64 19.16 -18.81 -14.32
N ILE A 65 19.82 -18.44 -13.22
CA ILE A 65 21.25 -18.73 -13.00
C ILE A 65 21.44 -20.18 -12.53
N GLU A 66 20.51 -20.72 -11.73
CA GLU A 66 20.53 -22.14 -11.34
C GLU A 66 20.33 -23.07 -12.55
N ASP A 67 19.39 -22.77 -13.46
CA ASP A 67 19.12 -23.60 -14.65
C ASP A 67 20.30 -23.62 -15.65
N GLU A 68 21.13 -22.56 -15.67
CA GLU A 68 22.36 -22.50 -16.49
C GLU A 68 23.55 -23.27 -15.88
N SER A 69 23.52 -23.58 -14.58
CA SER A 69 24.64 -24.22 -13.87
C SER A 69 24.58 -25.76 -13.87
N ASP A 70 23.40 -26.33 -14.10
CA ASP A 70 23.17 -27.79 -14.12
C ASP A 70 23.31 -28.43 -15.53
N LYS A 71 23.79 -27.67 -16.53
CA LYS A 71 23.98 -28.10 -17.92
C LYS A 71 25.44 -28.26 -18.32
#